data_AF-A0A8T4QE40-F1
#
_entry.id   AF-A0A8T4QE40-F1
#
_cell.length_a   1.000
_cell.length_b   1.000
_cell.length_c   1.000
_cell.angle_alpha   90.00
_cell.angle_beta   90.00
_cell.angle_gamma   90.00
#
_symmetry.space_group_name_H-M   'P 1'
#
loop_
_entity.id
_entity.type
_entity.pdbx_description
1 polymer ?
#
loop_
_entity_poly.entity_id
_entity_poly.type
_entity_poly.pdbx_seq_one_letter_code
_entity_poly.pdbx_strand_id
1 'polypeptide(L)' 'MGKKDKPKKISAKKERYAKFRREKPSSMTLAMPDLTEEQVQQRRTDQQGIDNFWRHYRRPPQRFISERKAKSKR' A
#
# COMPACT_ATOMS: atom_id res chain seq x y z
N MET A 1 31.25 -3.15 -49.51
CA MET A 1 31.77 -2.09 -48.60
C MET A 1 30.97 -2.12 -47.29
N GLY A 2 31.35 -2.98 -46.34
CA GLY A 2 30.62 -3.16 -45.08
C GLY A 2 30.95 -2.06 -44.07
N LYS A 3 29.95 -1.25 -43.69
CA LYS A 3 30.09 -0.30 -42.59
C LYS A 3 30.14 -1.06 -41.27
N LYS A 4 31.31 -1.10 -40.63
CA LYS A 4 31.46 -1.57 -39.25
C LYS A 4 30.92 -0.49 -38.33
N ASP A 5 29.69 -0.65 -37.85
CA ASP A 5 29.13 0.21 -36.81
C ASP A 5 29.94 0.03 -35.52
N LYS A 6 30.85 0.98 -35.26
CA LYS A 6 31.62 0.99 -34.02
C LYS A 6 30.66 1.29 -32.86
N PRO A 7 30.64 0.49 -31.78
CA PRO A 7 29.79 0.80 -30.63
C PRO A 7 30.21 2.16 -30.06
N LYS A 8 29.25 3.09 -29.98
CA LYS A 8 29.46 4.42 -29.42
C LYS A 8 29.91 4.26 -27.95
N LYS A 9 31.01 4.90 -27.56
CA LYS A 9 31.49 4.93 -26.18
C LYS A 9 30.39 5.48 -25.27
N ILE A 10 29.86 4.63 -24.41
CA ILE A 10 28.85 5.01 -23.42
C ILE A 10 29.59 5.68 -22.26
N SER A 11 29.07 6.80 -21.73
CA SER A 11 29.70 7.46 -20.58
C SER A 11 29.70 6.51 -19.36
N ALA A 12 30.75 6.54 -18.54
CA ALA A 12 30.87 5.71 -17.33
C ALA A 12 29.65 5.82 -16.39
N LYS A 13 29.02 7.00 -16.33
CA LYS A 13 27.77 7.21 -15.58
C LYS A 13 26.63 6.32 -16.09
N LYS A 14 26.41 6.28 -17.41
CA LYS A 14 25.38 5.45 -18.05
C LYS A 14 25.65 3.94 -17.87
N GLU A 15 26.91 3.51 -17.91
CA GLU A 15 27.27 2.11 -17.63
C GLU A 15 26.99 1.70 -16.18
N ARG A 16 27.27 2.59 -15.22
CA ARG A 16 26.93 2.37 -13.80
C ARG A 16 25.42 2.20 -13.63
N TYR A 17 24.60 3.10 -14.18
CA TYR A 17 23.14 3.01 -14.05
C TYR A 17 22.50 1.88 -14.86
N ALA A 18 23.16 1.36 -15.90
CA ALA A 18 22.68 0.21 -16.65
C ALA A 18 22.67 -1.08 -15.81
N LYS A 19 23.62 -1.24 -14.88
CA LYS A 19 23.66 -2.38 -13.95
C LYS A 19 22.46 -2.39 -12.99
N PHE A 20 21.96 -1.22 -12.61
CA PHE A 20 20.86 -1.07 -11.65
C PHE A 20 19.45 -1.09 -12.26
N ARG A 21 19.33 -1.00 -13.60
CA ARG A 21 18.03 -0.95 -14.30
C ARG A 21 17.74 -2.18 -15.15
N ARG A 22 18.60 -3.21 -15.12
CA ARG A 22 18.41 -4.44 -15.89
C ARG A 22 17.22 -5.26 -15.41
N GLU A 23 16.91 -5.19 -14.12
CA GLU A 23 15.75 -5.83 -13.54
C GLU A 23 14.67 -4.76 -13.35
N LYS A 24 13.73 -4.68 -14.28
CA LYS A 24 12.45 -4.02 -13.96
C LYS A 24 11.91 -4.75 -12.73
N PRO A 25 11.45 -4.05 -11.68
CA PRO A 25 10.73 -4.72 -10.61
C PRO A 25 9.58 -5.44 -11.30
N SER A 26 9.64 -6.79 -11.30
CA SER A 26 8.54 -7.61 -11.77
C SER A 26 7.36 -7.16 -10.94
N SER A 27 6.35 -6.56 -11.57
CA SER A 27 5.10 -6.26 -10.89
C SER A 27 4.53 -7.62 -10.52
N MET A 28 4.81 -8.06 -9.29
CA MET A 28 4.30 -9.31 -8.77
C MET A 28 2.79 -9.11 -8.64
N THR A 29 2.04 -9.48 -9.68
CA THR A 29 0.59 -9.49 -9.66
C THR A 29 0.18 -10.56 -8.67
N LEU A 30 -0.04 -10.13 -7.43
CA LEU A 30 -0.52 -10.97 -6.34
C LEU A 30 -2.00 -11.25 -6.64
N ALA A 31 -2.27 -12.38 -7.29
CA ALA A 31 -3.63 -12.85 -7.48
C ALA A 31 -4.20 -13.20 -6.10
N MET A 32 -5.35 -12.63 -5.77
CA MET A 32 -6.08 -13.08 -4.59
C MET A 32 -6.65 -14.47 -4.88
N PRO A 33 -6.61 -15.39 -3.91
CA PRO A 33 -7.25 -16.69 -4.08
C PRO A 33 -8.75 -16.50 -4.28
N ASP A 34 -9.34 -17.33 -5.13
CA ASP A 34 -10.79 -17.40 -5.27
C ASP A 34 -11.37 -17.95 -3.96
N LEU A 35 -12.15 -17.11 -3.28
CA LEU A 35 -12.82 -17.46 -2.04
C LEU A 35 -14.15 -18.15 -2.35
N THR A 36 -14.49 -19.18 -1.58
CA THR A 36 -15.84 -19.76 -1.63
C THR A 36 -16.87 -18.76 -1.08
N GLU A 37 -18.14 -18.91 -1.45
CA GLU A 37 -19.21 -18.00 -0.99
C GLU A 37 -19.30 -17.91 0.54
N GLU A 38 -19.10 -19.04 1.23
CA GLU A 38 -19.05 -19.12 2.69
C GLU A 38 -17.88 -18.29 3.27
N GLN A 39 -16.70 -18.40 2.68
CA GLN A 39 -15.51 -17.64 3.12
C GLN A 39 -15.68 -16.14 2.89
N VAL A 40 -16.33 -15.75 1.78
CA VAL A 40 -16.66 -14.34 1.52
C VAL A 40 -17.60 -13.79 2.58
N GLN A 41 -18.61 -14.58 2.96
CA GLN A 41 -19.57 -14.16 3.97
C GLN A 41 -18.93 -14.03 5.36
N GLN A 42 -18.07 -14.98 5.75
CA GLN A 42 -17.31 -14.91 6.98
C GLN A 42 -16.41 -13.66 7.02
N ARG A 43 -15.72 -13.36 5.92
CA ARG A 43 -14.87 -12.18 5.85
C ARG A 43 -15.67 -10.88 6.04
N ARG A 44 -16.89 -10.83 5.51
CA ARG A 44 -17.79 -9.67 5.68
C ARG A 44 -18.22 -9.51 7.14
N THR A 45 -18.56 -10.59 7.83
CA THR A 45 -18.95 -10.53 9.25
C THR A 45 -17.78 -10.12 10.14
N ASP A 46 -16.59 -10.64 9.86
CA ASP A 46 -15.37 -10.28 10.61
C ASP A 46 -15.04 -8.80 10.42
N GLN A 47 -15.15 -8.29 9.18
CA GLN A 47 -14.92 -6.89 8.88
C GLN A 47 -15.89 -5.97 9.64
N GLN A 48 -17.17 -6.34 9.72
CA GLN A 48 -18.16 -5.58 10.49
C GLN A 48 -17.85 -5.56 11.99
N GLY A 49 -17.41 -6.70 12.55
CA GLY A 49 -16.99 -6.79 13.94
C GLY A 49 -15.79 -5.89 14.26
N ILE A 50 -14.78 -5.90 13.39
CA ILE A 50 -13.58 -5.06 13.50
C ILE A 50 -13.95 -3.58 13.38
N ASP A 51 -14.77 -3.20 12.41
CA ASP A 51 -15.20 -1.81 12.20
C ASP A 51 -15.96 -1.29 13.42
N ASN A 52 -16.86 -2.09 13.99
CA ASN A 52 -17.58 -1.74 15.22
C ASN A 52 -16.63 -1.59 16.40
N PHE A 53 -15.68 -2.51 16.58
CA PHE A 53 -14.67 -2.41 17.61
C PHE A 53 -13.90 -1.08 17.51
N TRP A 54 -13.40 -0.72 16.33
CA TRP A 54 -12.68 0.54 16.14
C TRP A 54 -13.55 1.77 16.36
N ARG A 55 -14.82 1.73 15.95
CA ARG A 55 -15.77 2.83 16.17
C ARG A 55 -16.06 3.05 17.65
N HIS A 56 -16.14 2.00 18.45
CA HIS A 56 -16.53 2.11 19.86
C HIS A 56 -15.33 2.22 20.81
N TYR A 57 -14.24 1.51 20.53
CA TYR A 57 -13.06 1.48 21.39
C TYR A 57 -12.12 2.67 21.17
N ARG A 58 -12.09 3.24 19.96
CA ARG A 58 -11.24 4.41 19.64
C ARG A 58 -11.95 5.75 19.87
N ARG A 59 -13.24 5.74 20.23
CA ARG A 59 -13.94 6.97 20.62
C ARG A 59 -13.53 7.35 22.06
N PRO A 60 -13.06 8.59 22.31
CA PRO A 60 -12.84 9.03 23.68
C PRO A 60 -14.18 8.94 24.44
N PRO A 61 -14.17 8.44 25.69
CA PRO A 61 -15.39 8.33 26.49
C PRO A 61 -16.13 9.67 26.51
N GLN A 62 -17.46 9.61 26.47
CA GLN A 62 -18.33 10.78 26.32
C GLN A 62 -18.05 11.90 27.35
N ARG A 63 -17.55 11.50 28.54
CA ARG A 63 -17.07 12.40 29.61
C ARG A 63 -15.93 13.32 29.17
N PHE A 64 -14.95 12.83 28.42
CA PHE A 64 -13.85 13.64 27.90
C PHE A 64 -14.29 14.60 26.80
N ILE A 65 -15.32 14.23 26.03
CA ILE A 65 -15.90 15.09 24.99
C ILE A 65 -16.66 16.27 25.64
N SER A 66 -17.45 16.02 26.70
CA SER A 66 -18.16 17.07 27.42
C SER A 66 -17.20 18.03 28.12
N GLU A 67 -16.15 17.52 28.77
CA GLU A 67 -15.13 18.35 29.42
C GLU A 67 -14.36 19.20 28.40
N ARG A 68 -13.99 18.65 27.24
CA ARG A 68 -13.32 19.41 26.18
C ARG A 68 -14.23 20.50 25.61
N LYS A 69 -15.51 20.22 25.39
CA LYS A 69 -16.48 21.24 24.94
C LYS A 69 -16.69 22.33 25.98
N ALA A 70 -16.74 21.98 27.27
CA ALA A 70 -16.85 22.96 28.36
C ALA A 70 -15.60 23.85 28.43
N LYS A 71 -14.39 23.28 28.32
CA LYS A 71 -13.14 24.04 28.29
C LYS A 71 -12.99 24.93 27.05
N SER A 72 -13.46 24.48 25.88
CA SER A 72 -13.39 25.23 24.63
C SER A 72 -14.40 26.39 24.53
N LYS A 73 -15.47 26.36 25.33
CA LYS A 73 -16.47 27.44 25.38
C LYS A 73 -16.09 28.57 26.36
N ARG A 74 -15.04 28.37 27.15
CA ARG A 74 -14.55 29.31 28.15
C ARG A 74 -13.41 30.13 27.56
#